data_AF-A0A850B5B5-F1
#
_entry.id   AF-A0A850B5B5-F1
#
_cell.length_a   1.000
_cell.length_b   1.000
_cell.length_c   1.000
_cell.angle_alpha   90.00
_cell.angle_beta   90.00
_cell.angle_gamma   90.00
#
_symmetry.space_group_name_H-M   'P 1'
#
loop_
_entity.id
_entity.type
_entity.pdbx_description
1 polymer ?
#
loop_
_entity_poly.entity_id
_entity_poly.type
_entity_poly.pdbx_seq_one_letter_code
_entity_poly.pdbx_strand_id
1 'polypeptide(L)'
;MADHPSGLSCSQCGRTDRLVLVVAGEHRSELCFGCLIDRSSGRRRQAASVLSALHGSGAAPTFESPQDLPDDLSCAGCGATYAEVVESGMLGCANCYTTFEAALLPILERLHSVR
;
A
#
# COMPACT_ATOMS: atom_id res chain seq x y z
N MET A 1 -3.81 42.04 3.05
CA MET A 1 -4.88 41.18 2.52
C MET A 1 -4.20 40.19 1.59
N ALA A 2 -3.81 39.02 2.13
CA ALA A 2 -3.12 37.99 1.35
C ALA A 2 -4.18 36.97 0.92
N ASP A 3 -4.41 36.96 -0.38
CA ASP A 3 -5.32 36.08 -1.11
C ASP A 3 -4.75 34.65 -1.06
N HIS A 4 -5.32 33.79 -0.21
CA HIS A 4 -4.99 32.36 -0.21
C HIS A 4 -5.81 31.68 -1.31
N PRO A 5 -5.16 31.06 -2.32
CA PRO A 5 -5.90 30.32 -3.33
C PRO A 5 -6.60 29.16 -2.63
N SER A 6 -7.84 28.89 -3.03
CA SER A 6 -8.72 27.83 -2.55
C SER A 6 -8.19 26.43 -2.88
N GLY A 7 -6.98 26.13 -2.41
CA GLY A 7 -6.15 25.01 -2.80
C GLY A 7 -6.55 23.73 -2.09
N LEU A 8 -6.80 22.71 -2.92
CA LEU A 8 -6.91 21.30 -2.57
C LEU A 8 -5.84 20.99 -1.50
N SER A 9 -6.26 20.72 -0.27
CA SER A 9 -5.37 20.42 0.85
C SER A 9 -5.95 19.27 1.66
N CYS A 10 -5.06 18.44 2.22
CA CYS A 10 -5.46 17.32 3.03
C CYS A 10 -6.24 17.83 4.23
N SER A 11 -7.51 17.44 4.32
CA SER A 11 -8.42 17.85 5.39
C SER A 11 -7.97 17.45 6.82
N GLN A 12 -6.96 16.59 6.95
CA GLN A 12 -6.39 16.22 8.26
C GLN A 12 -5.10 16.94 8.62
N CYS A 13 -4.12 16.98 7.71
CA CYS A 13 -2.78 17.49 8.01
C CYS A 13 -2.42 18.78 7.27
N GLY A 14 -3.30 19.30 6.40
CA GLY A 14 -3.11 20.56 5.68
C GLY A 14 -2.11 20.54 4.53
N ARG A 15 -1.46 19.39 4.28
CA ARG A 15 -0.53 19.24 3.15
C ARG A 15 -1.24 19.23 1.80
N THR A 16 -0.57 19.71 0.76
CA THR A 16 -1.12 19.83 -0.61
C THR A 16 -0.49 18.86 -1.62
N ASP A 17 0.46 18.03 -1.18
CA ASP A 17 1.14 17.04 -2.01
C ASP A 17 0.40 15.70 -2.05
N ARG A 18 0.30 15.12 -3.26
CA ARG A 18 -0.21 13.76 -3.52
C ARG A 18 -1.57 13.49 -2.84
N LEU A 19 -2.54 14.31 -3.19
CA LEU A 19 -3.92 14.23 -2.71
C LEU A 19 -4.74 13.22 -3.51
N VAL A 20 -5.64 12.55 -2.81
CA VAL A 20 -6.60 11.58 -3.35
C VAL A 20 -8.00 11.96 -2.88
N LEU A 21 -8.95 11.89 -3.80
CA LEU A 21 -10.36 12.14 -3.51
C LEU A 21 -11.01 10.87 -2.99
N VAL A 22 -11.47 10.93 -1.73
CA VAL A 22 -12.23 9.85 -1.11
C VAL A 22 -13.70 10.16 -1.26
N VAL A 23 -14.43 9.26 -1.93
CA VAL A 23 -15.89 9.33 -2.08
C VAL A 23 -16.53 8.23 -1.22
N ALA A 24 -17.33 8.63 -0.24
CA ALA A 24 -18.08 7.74 0.64
C ALA A 24 -19.57 8.07 0.56
N GLY A 25 -20.25 7.47 -0.42
CA GLY A 25 -21.60 7.87 -0.79
C GLY A 25 -21.58 9.29 -1.38
N GLU A 26 -22.34 10.21 -0.81
CA GLU A 26 -22.40 11.61 -1.25
C GLU A 26 -21.27 12.48 -0.68
N HIS A 27 -20.58 12.01 0.36
CA HIS A 27 -19.50 12.76 0.99
C HIS A 27 -18.20 12.61 0.21
N ARG A 28 -17.58 13.76 -0.09
CA ARG A 28 -16.29 13.87 -0.77
C ARG A 28 -15.30 14.54 0.16
N SER A 29 -14.12 13.94 0.31
CA SER A 29 -13.05 14.50 1.13
C SER A 29 -11.70 14.27 0.47
N GLU A 30 -10.84 15.29 0.50
CA GLU A 30 -9.48 15.23 -0.01
C GLU A 30 -8.53 14.91 1.13
N LEU A 31 -7.74 13.85 0.94
CA LEU A 31 -6.75 13.39 1.89
C LEU A 31 -5.44 13.13 1.15
N CYS A 32 -4.30 13.34 1.81
CA CYS A 32 -3.03 12.87 1.28
C CYS A 32 -2.92 11.35 1.43
N PHE A 33 -2.06 10.74 0.62
CA PHE A 33 -1.86 9.29 0.61
C PHE A 33 -1.57 8.68 1.99
N GLY A 34 -0.74 9.35 2.81
CA GLY A 34 -0.43 8.90 4.18
C GLY A 34 -1.64 8.87 5.11
N CYS A 35 -2.41 9.97 5.16
CA CYS A 35 -3.62 10.03 5.99
C CYS A 35 -4.72 9.05 5.50
N LEU A 36 -4.77 8.77 4.20
CA LEU A 36 -5.69 7.75 3.67
C LEU A 36 -5.34 6.35 4.20
N ILE A 37 -4.06 5.97 4.15
CA ILE A 37 -3.58 4.67 4.63
C ILE A 37 -3.87 4.52 6.13
N ASP A 38 -3.52 5.51 6.94
CA ASP A 38 -3.78 5.50 8.39
C ASP A 38 -5.26 5.28 8.71
N ARG A 39 -6.15 5.97 7.97
CA ARG A 39 -7.60 5.83 8.13
C ARG A 39 -8.11 4.47 7.67
N SER A 40 -7.61 3.93 6.56
CA SER A 40 -8.02 2.61 6.04
C SER A 40 -7.56 1.45 6.93
N SER A 41 -6.44 1.63 7.65
CA SER A 41 -5.83 0.64 8.53
C SER A 41 -6.62 0.41 9.83
N GLY A 42 -7.48 1.36 10.23
CA GLY A 42 -8.35 1.22 11.39
C GLY A 42 -9.44 0.14 11.25
N ARG A 43 -9.92 -0.11 10.02
CA ARG A 43 -11.01 -1.09 9.77
C ARG A 43 -10.50 -2.53 9.70
N ARG A 44 -9.20 -2.73 9.42
CA ARG A 44 -8.54 -4.05 9.39
C ARG A 44 -8.21 -4.56 10.80
N ARG A 45 -7.93 -3.65 11.75
CA ARG A 45 -7.66 -3.98 13.16
C ARG A 45 -8.91 -4.48 13.91
N GLN A 46 -10.09 -3.95 13.60
CA GLN A 46 -11.33 -4.36 14.29
C GLN A 46 -11.78 -5.78 13.87
N ALA A 47 -11.67 -6.15 12.60
CA ALA A 47 -12.01 -7.50 12.16
C ALA A 47 -11.10 -8.57 12.78
N ALA A 48 -9.80 -8.28 12.93
CA ALA A 48 -8.86 -9.18 13.56
C ALA A 48 -9.19 -9.43 15.05
N SER A 49 -9.60 -8.40 15.81
CA SER A 49 -9.84 -8.56 17.25
C SER A 49 -11.09 -9.37 17.60
N VAL A 50 -12.15 -9.33 16.77
CA VAL A 50 -13.36 -10.16 16.99
C VAL A 50 -13.13 -11.62 16.62
N LEU A 51 -12.31 -11.89 15.60
CA LEU A 51 -11.93 -13.24 15.20
C LEU A 51 -10.98 -13.90 16.22
N SER A 52 -10.04 -13.14 16.81
CA SER A 52 -9.17 -13.63 17.90
C SER A 52 -9.92 -14.00 19.18
N ALA A 53 -11.12 -13.45 19.40
CA ALA A 53 -11.96 -13.77 20.56
C ALA A 53 -12.78 -15.07 20.39
N LEU A 54 -12.95 -15.57 19.15
CA LEU A 54 -13.83 -16.71 18.83
C LEU A 54 -13.07 -17.99 18.46
N HIS A 55 -11.79 -17.91 18.12
CA HIS A 55 -10.92 -19.06 17.91
C HIS A 55 -9.64 -18.84 18.70
N GLY A 56 -9.59 -19.41 19.91
CA GLY A 56 -8.38 -19.48 20.73
C GLY A 56 -7.29 -20.31 20.07
N SER A 57 -6.69 -19.78 19.02
CA SER A 57 -5.59 -20.35 18.26
C SER A 57 -4.96 -19.19 17.48
N GLY A 58 -3.84 -18.67 18.00
CA GLY A 58 -3.02 -17.69 17.32
C GLY A 58 -2.44 -18.28 16.03
N ALA A 59 -3.19 -18.16 14.94
CA ALA A 59 -2.69 -18.35 13.59
C ALA A 59 -3.04 -17.07 12.82
N ALA A 60 -2.15 -16.08 12.94
CA ALA A 60 -2.03 -15.11 11.87
C ALA A 60 -1.71 -15.90 10.60
N PRO A 61 -2.32 -15.59 9.43
CA PRO A 61 -1.82 -16.12 8.18
C PRO A 61 -0.36 -15.69 8.07
N THR A 62 0.55 -16.63 8.23
CA THR A 62 1.97 -16.41 7.93
C THR A 62 2.02 -16.23 6.43
N PHE A 63 2.23 -15.00 5.99
CA PHE A 63 2.68 -14.76 4.62
C PHE A 63 4.05 -15.44 4.53
N GLU A 64 4.10 -16.58 3.86
CA GLU A 64 5.38 -17.15 3.42
C GLU A 64 5.97 -16.13 2.43
N SER A 65 6.84 -15.28 2.97
CA SER A 65 7.71 -14.43 2.18
C SER A 65 8.50 -15.35 1.25
N PRO A 66 8.60 -15.08 -0.05
CA PRO A 66 9.51 -15.81 -0.92
C PRO A 66 10.94 -15.68 -0.36
N GLN A 67 11.43 -16.71 0.34
CA GLN A 67 12.70 -16.67 1.10
C GLN A 67 13.93 -17.06 0.26
N ASP A 68 13.86 -16.92 -1.06
CA ASP A 68 14.96 -17.30 -1.97
C ASP A 68 15.36 -16.19 -2.95
N LEU A 69 14.98 -14.94 -2.68
CA LEU A 69 15.53 -13.80 -3.41
C LEU A 69 16.65 -13.15 -2.58
N PRO A 70 17.83 -12.91 -3.19
CA PRO A 70 18.88 -12.15 -2.54
C PRO A 70 18.31 -10.84 -1.99
N ASP A 71 18.49 -10.57 -0.69
CA ASP A 71 18.05 -9.33 -0.05
C ASP A 71 18.61 -8.06 -0.74
N ASP A 72 19.68 -8.21 -1.54
CA ASP A 72 20.33 -7.15 -2.31
C ASP A 72 19.86 -7.01 -3.77
N LEU A 73 18.80 -7.71 -4.19
CA LEU A 73 18.32 -7.56 -5.57
C LEU A 73 17.76 -6.14 -5.76
N SER A 74 18.50 -5.34 -6.53
CA SER A 74 18.24 -3.93 -6.78
C SER A 74 18.15 -3.65 -8.28
N CYS A 75 17.27 -2.73 -8.66
CA CYS A 75 17.06 -2.40 -10.05
C CYS A 75 18.21 -1.54 -10.58
N ALA A 76 18.90 -2.01 -11.62
CA ALA A 76 19.97 -1.24 -12.27
C ALA A 76 19.50 0.09 -12.89
N GLY A 77 18.19 0.25 -13.14
CA GLY A 77 17.62 1.45 -13.77
C GLY A 77 17.26 2.58 -12.79
N CYS A 78 16.83 2.26 -11.57
CA CYS A 78 16.38 3.26 -10.59
C CYS A 78 16.92 3.05 -9.17
N GLY A 79 17.66 1.96 -8.92
CA GLY A 79 18.23 1.61 -7.63
C GLY A 79 17.26 1.00 -6.63
N ALA A 80 15.95 0.98 -6.92
CA ALA A 80 14.96 0.42 -5.99
C ALA A 80 15.24 -1.05 -5.69
N THR A 81 15.12 -1.42 -4.42
CA THR A 81 15.26 -2.80 -3.95
C THR A 81 13.96 -3.57 -4.10
N TYR A 82 14.06 -4.90 -4.12
CA TYR A 82 12.87 -5.76 -4.14
C TYR A 82 11.96 -5.49 -2.92
N ALA A 83 12.54 -5.30 -1.73
CA ALA A 83 11.79 -5.01 -0.51
C ALA A 83 10.95 -3.73 -0.63
N GLU A 84 11.52 -2.64 -1.16
CA GLU A 84 10.80 -1.38 -1.38
C GLU A 84 9.65 -1.53 -2.38
N VAL A 85 9.83 -2.35 -3.41
CA VAL A 85 8.79 -2.63 -4.43
C VAL A 85 7.64 -3.42 -3.82
N VAL A 86 7.92 -4.43 -3.00
CA VAL A 86 6.89 -5.23 -2.32
C VAL A 86 6.16 -4.41 -1.25
N GLU A 87 6.89 -3.63 -0.45
CA GLU A 87 6.30 -2.78 0.60
C GLU A 87 5.43 -1.67 0.02
N SER A 88 5.89 -1.02 -1.05
CA SER A 88 5.12 0.04 -1.72
C SER A 88 4.02 -0.49 -2.64
N GLY A 89 4.15 -1.74 -3.11
CA GLY A 89 3.32 -2.33 -4.15
C GLY A 89 3.45 -1.65 -5.52
N MET A 90 4.52 -0.88 -5.74
CA MET A 90 4.73 -0.10 -6.96
C MET A 90 6.12 -0.34 -7.58
N LEU A 91 6.14 -0.40 -8.90
CA LEU A 91 7.38 -0.51 -9.68
C LEU A 91 7.95 0.89 -9.97
N GLY A 92 9.22 1.10 -9.64
CA GLY A 92 9.87 2.42 -9.73
C GLY A 92 10.24 2.88 -11.14
N CYS A 93 10.49 1.96 -12.07
CA CYS A 93 10.77 2.26 -13.48
C CYS A 93 10.37 1.09 -14.39
N ALA A 94 10.49 1.26 -15.71
CA ALA A 94 10.17 0.22 -16.69
C ALA A 94 11.02 -1.06 -16.54
N ASN A 95 12.26 -0.93 -16.04
CA ASN A 95 13.16 -2.06 -15.84
C ASN A 95 12.90 -2.80 -14.50
N CYS A 96 12.05 -2.27 -13.62
CA CYS A 96 11.73 -2.95 -12.36
C CYS A 96 10.98 -4.26 -12.60
N TYR A 97 10.07 -4.30 -13.58
CA TYR A 97 9.32 -5.52 -13.87
C TYR A 97 10.25 -6.67 -14.27
N THR A 98 11.16 -6.43 -15.22
CA THR A 98 12.13 -7.42 -15.70
C THR A 98 13.15 -7.80 -14.62
N THR A 99 13.54 -6.85 -13.76
CA THR A 99 14.48 -7.15 -12.66
C THR A 99 13.87 -8.08 -11.62
N PHE A 100 12.58 -7.91 -11.32
CA PHE A 100 11.90 -8.60 -10.22
C PHE A 100 10.86 -9.63 -10.69
N GLU A 101 10.81 -9.93 -11.99
CA GLU A 101 9.76 -10.73 -12.63
C GLU A 101 9.55 -12.08 -11.94
N ALA A 102 10.65 -12.82 -11.73
CA ALA A 102 10.62 -14.15 -11.10
C ALA A 102 10.00 -14.13 -9.70
N ALA A 103 10.12 -13.01 -8.98
CA ALA A 103 9.59 -12.82 -7.65
C ALA A 103 8.15 -12.30 -7.64
N LEU A 104 7.81 -11.42 -8.60
CA LEU A 104 6.46 -10.86 -8.74
C LEU A 104 5.47 -11.87 -9.30
N LEU A 105 5.87 -12.77 -10.20
CA LEU A 105 4.98 -13.74 -10.84
C LEU A 105 4.04 -14.47 -9.84
N PRO A 106 4.55 -15.14 -8.78
CA PRO A 106 3.68 -15.87 -7.85
C PRO A 106 2.74 -14.95 -7.06
N ILE A 107 3.12 -13.67 -6.87
CA ILE A 107 2.26 -12.68 -6.21
C ILE A 107 1.13 -12.25 -7.16
N LEU A 108 1.47 -11.96 -8.42
CA LEU A 108 0.52 -11.55 -9.45
C LEU A 108 -0.49 -12.66 -9.81
N GLU A 109 -0.03 -13.91 -9.88
CA GLU A 109 -0.90 -15.08 -10.12
C GLU A 109 -1.97 -15.25 -9.03
N ARG A 110 -1.62 -15.00 -7.77
CA ARG A 110 -2.57 -15.04 -6.65
C ARG A 110 -3.61 -13.92 -6.72
N LEU A 111 -3.25 -12.73 -7.21
CA LEU A 111 -4.19 -11.62 -7.40
C LEU A 111 -5.22 -11.91 -8.49
N HIS A 112 -4.82 -12.56 -9.57
CA HIS A 112 -5.74 -12.93 -10.67
C HIS A 112 -6.62 -14.15 -10.36
N SER A 113 -6.29 -14.93 -9.33
CA SER A 113 -7.02 -16.15 -8.95
C SER A 113 -8.26 -15.89 -8.06
N VAL A 114 -8.52 -14.64 -7.67
CA VAL A 114 -9.80 -14.24 -7.03
C VAL A 114 -10.81 -13.90 -8.13
N ARG A 115 -11.51 -14.92 -8.62
CA ARG A 115 -12.77 -14.76 -9.34
C ARG A 115 -13.74 -15.87 -8.99
#